data_AF-A0A345ST99-F1
#
_entry.id   AF-A0A345ST99-F1
#
_cell.length_a   1.000
_cell.length_b   1.000
_cell.length_c   1.000
_cell.angle_alpha   90.00
_cell.angle_beta   90.00
_cell.angle_gamma   90.00
#
_symmetry.space_group_name_H-M   'P 1'
#
loop_
_entity.id
_entity.type
_entity.pdbx_description
1 polymer ?
#
loop_
_entity_poly.entity_id
_entity_poly.type
_entity_poly.pdbx_seq_one_letter_code
_entity_poly.pdbx_strand_id
1 'polypeptide(L)'
;MERALLGSRPLGLAGALASLGREGGLGSRIGPADVVTVEETSRQLREWGNVHGSSGAIFQTAALGVLRQSVERAGDCPPRLRPQLLAATGRLALTLGSNRFDQFDHDAAKTLFGVATTCAEEADDWVLRASVMNWRARAYALLGQQRLALAAVDASDALFSSPWGDDEPAWLAYYDEPQHHGDTGHALRDLAIAGLLPPDQAAERLRTAVAGHPDAFRRSRAMSVSRLATLLLVTGDPQGAMIVAHQALDDVGQVHSRRAASDLGEFARIATRLRAPGTAAIRDRIAAAAGR
;
A
#
# COMPACT_ATOMS: atom_id res chain seq x y z
N MET A 1 30.93 58.03 -17.92
CA MET A 1 29.54 57.56 -18.08
C MET A 1 29.59 56.09 -18.44
N GLU A 2 29.88 55.22 -17.46
CA GLU A 2 28.93 54.67 -16.47
C GLU A 2 28.48 53.28 -16.93
N ARG A 3 29.21 52.27 -16.44
CA ARG A 3 28.86 50.86 -16.49
C ARG A 3 27.55 50.69 -15.72
N ALA A 4 26.45 50.45 -16.42
CA ALA A 4 25.22 49.98 -15.82
C ALA A 4 25.46 48.60 -15.19
N LEU A 5 25.69 48.62 -13.88
CA LEU A 5 25.67 47.45 -13.03
C LEU A 5 24.31 46.77 -13.19
N LEU A 6 24.31 45.55 -13.72
CA LEU A 6 23.20 44.60 -13.65
C LEU A 6 22.87 44.37 -12.17
N GLY A 7 22.00 45.21 -11.62
CA GLY A 7 21.40 45.04 -10.31
C GLY A 7 20.37 43.91 -10.34
N SER A 8 20.80 42.67 -10.53
CA SER A 8 19.97 41.52 -10.18
C SER A 8 19.96 41.42 -8.66
N ARG A 9 18.95 42.02 -8.01
CA ARG A 9 18.66 41.71 -6.60
C ARG A 9 18.56 40.18 -6.51
N PRO A 10 19.25 39.51 -5.58
CA PRO A 10 19.10 38.07 -5.43
C PRO A 10 17.61 37.78 -5.24
N LEU A 11 17.04 36.99 -6.15
CA LEU A 11 15.68 36.50 -6.00
C LEU A 11 15.65 35.78 -4.65
N GLY A 12 14.81 36.25 -3.72
CA GLY A 12 14.51 35.45 -2.53
C GLY A 12 14.01 34.07 -2.97
N LEU A 13 14.18 33.05 -2.14
CA LEU A 13 13.82 31.65 -2.46
C LEU A 13 12.43 31.53 -3.12
N ALA A 14 11.44 32.31 -2.67
CA ALA A 14 10.10 32.35 -3.27
C ALA A 14 10.07 32.87 -4.73
N GLY A 15 10.87 33.89 -5.06
CA GLY A 15 10.99 34.42 -6.41
C GLY A 15 11.73 33.49 -7.36
N ALA A 16 12.74 32.78 -6.86
CA ALA A 16 13.43 31.73 -7.62
C ALA A 16 12.52 30.51 -7.86
N LEU A 17 11.71 30.10 -6.87
CA LEU A 17 10.71 29.05 -7.02
C LEU A 17 9.64 29.41 -8.06
N ALA A 18 9.17 30.66 -8.09
CA ALA A 18 8.22 31.12 -9.10
C ALA A 18 8.80 31.07 -10.52
N SER A 19 10.11 31.31 -10.69
CA SER A 19 10.78 31.19 -11.99
C SER A 19 11.01 29.74 -12.44
N LEU A 20 11.13 28.82 -11.49
CA LEU A 20 11.23 27.37 -11.75
C LEU A 20 9.88 26.77 -12.17
N GLY A 21 8.76 27.43 -11.86
CA GLY A 21 7.39 27.00 -12.19
C GLY A 21 6.95 27.23 -13.64
N ARG A 22 7.80 27.79 -14.51
CA ARG A 22 7.54 27.79 -15.96
C ARG A 22 8.03 26.47 -16.53
N GLU A 23 7.13 25.50 -16.56
CA GLU A 23 7.34 24.15 -17.10
C GLU A 23 8.11 24.21 -18.42
N GLY A 24 9.41 23.88 -18.35
CA GLY A 24 10.13 23.35 -19.49
C GLY A 24 9.53 21.98 -19.76
N GLY A 25 8.52 21.95 -20.64
CA GLY A 25 7.88 20.71 -21.04
C GLY A 25 8.93 19.68 -21.44
N LEU A 26 8.84 18.50 -20.83
CA LEU A 26 9.22 17.26 -21.50
C LEU A 26 8.72 17.38 -22.95
N GLY A 27 9.56 17.05 -23.95
CA GLY A 27 9.25 17.25 -25.36
C GLY A 27 7.80 16.87 -25.72
N SER A 28 7.20 17.52 -26.72
CA SER A 28 5.75 17.57 -26.94
C SER A 28 5.00 16.23 -27.03
N ARG A 29 5.69 15.08 -27.07
CA ARG A 29 5.09 13.74 -27.18
C ARG A 29 5.67 12.81 -26.12
N ILE A 30 4.80 11.99 -25.53
CA ILE A 30 5.20 10.91 -24.62
C ILE A 30 6.07 9.89 -25.36
N GLY A 31 7.22 9.56 -24.79
CA GLY A 31 8.15 8.54 -25.26
C GLY A 31 8.38 7.42 -24.25
N PRO A 32 9.17 6.38 -24.61
CA PRO A 32 9.46 5.26 -23.71
C PRO A 32 10.12 5.69 -22.38
N ALA A 33 10.94 6.74 -22.39
CA ALA A 33 11.58 7.27 -21.18
C ALA A 33 10.58 7.82 -20.16
N ASP A 34 9.44 8.35 -20.61
CA ASP A 34 8.39 8.83 -19.71
C ASP A 34 7.71 7.66 -18.99
N VAL A 35 7.44 6.56 -19.72
CA VAL A 35 6.89 5.32 -19.14
C VAL A 35 7.83 4.80 -18.06
N VAL A 36 9.12 4.66 -18.37
CA VAL A 36 10.15 4.22 -17.42
C VAL A 36 10.19 5.13 -16.19
N THR A 37 10.05 6.44 -16.37
CA THR A 37 10.04 7.40 -15.25
C THR A 37 8.87 7.14 -14.30
N VAL A 38 7.67 6.89 -14.83
CA VAL A 38 6.47 6.60 -14.01
C VAL A 38 6.63 5.26 -13.29
N GLU A 39 7.09 4.23 -14.00
CA GLU A 39 7.32 2.89 -13.42
C GLU A 39 8.33 2.94 -12.28
N GLU A 40 9.45 3.61 -12.52
CA GLU A 40 10.54 3.72 -11.58
C GLU A 40 10.14 4.56 -10.36
N THR A 41 9.39 5.64 -10.56
CA THR A 41 8.80 6.43 -9.46
C THR A 41 7.86 5.57 -8.62
N SER A 42 7.00 4.76 -9.25
CA SER A 42 6.10 3.85 -8.53
C SER A 42 6.88 2.82 -7.72
N ARG A 43 7.92 2.22 -8.31
CA ARG A 43 8.76 1.20 -7.66
C ARG A 43 9.48 1.78 -6.45
N GLN A 44 10.16 2.92 -6.62
CA GLN A 44 10.88 3.59 -5.55
C GLN A 44 9.95 4.08 -4.43
N LEU A 45 8.77 4.61 -4.76
CA LEU A 45 7.80 5.04 -3.75
C LEU A 45 7.31 3.86 -2.91
N ARG A 46 7.05 2.71 -3.54
CA ARG A 46 6.65 1.50 -2.84
C ARG A 46 7.76 0.96 -1.94
N GLU A 47 8.99 0.90 -2.44
CA GLU A 47 10.16 0.46 -1.65
C GLU A 47 10.43 1.37 -0.47
N TRP A 48 10.38 2.68 -0.68
CA TRP A 48 10.43 3.67 0.38
C TRP A 48 9.33 3.43 1.42
N GLY A 49 8.10 3.22 0.96
CA GLY A 49 6.94 2.91 1.81
C GLY A 49 7.07 1.60 2.59
N ASN A 50 7.75 0.60 2.03
CA ASN A 50 8.00 -0.67 2.70
C ASN A 50 8.88 -0.48 3.93
N VAL A 51 9.84 0.45 3.91
CA VAL A 51 10.72 0.75 5.05
C VAL A 51 10.12 1.83 5.94
N HIS A 52 9.79 2.98 5.37
CA HIS A 52 9.45 4.20 6.11
C HIS A 52 7.94 4.41 6.32
N GLY A 53 7.09 3.49 5.84
CA GLY A 53 5.64 3.68 5.83
C GLY A 53 5.22 4.85 4.95
N SER A 54 4.08 5.47 5.25
CA SER A 54 3.54 6.62 4.50
C SER A 54 4.26 7.94 4.82
N SER A 55 5.51 7.92 5.30
CA SER A 55 6.29 9.11 5.62
C SER A 55 7.11 9.62 4.42
N GLY A 56 7.62 10.84 4.50
CA GLY A 56 8.38 11.48 3.41
C GLY A 56 7.51 12.32 2.48
N ALA A 57 7.01 13.45 2.99
CA ALA A 57 6.12 14.35 2.27
C ALA A 57 6.73 14.91 0.98
N ILE A 58 8.05 15.11 0.95
CA ILE A 58 8.77 15.59 -0.22
C ILE A 58 8.67 14.58 -1.37
N PHE A 59 9.01 13.31 -1.11
CA PHE A 59 8.96 12.29 -2.15
C PHE A 59 7.53 12.02 -2.62
N GLN A 60 6.55 12.01 -1.70
CA GLN A 60 5.14 11.87 -2.07
C GLN A 60 4.63 13.04 -2.92
N THR A 61 5.08 14.27 -2.63
CA THR A 61 4.74 15.45 -3.45
C THR A 61 5.31 15.33 -4.86
N ALA A 62 6.58 14.93 -4.98
CA ALA A 62 7.22 14.71 -6.27
C ALA A 62 6.51 13.59 -7.07
N ALA A 63 6.22 12.46 -6.42
CA ALA A 63 5.51 11.34 -7.02
C ALA A 63 4.08 11.72 -7.47
N LEU A 64 3.37 12.56 -6.71
CA LEU A 64 2.07 13.10 -7.13
C LEU A 64 2.19 14.00 -8.37
N GLY A 65 3.28 14.76 -8.49
CA GLY A 65 3.59 15.53 -9.70
C GLY A 65 3.76 14.64 -10.93
N VAL A 66 4.55 13.57 -10.80
CA VAL A 66 4.71 12.55 -11.86
C VAL A 66 3.37 11.91 -12.22
N LEU A 67 2.54 11.57 -11.23
CA LEU A 67 1.21 11.01 -11.47
C LEU A 67 0.35 11.98 -12.30
N ARG A 68 0.24 13.25 -11.89
CA ARG A 68 -0.56 14.26 -12.58
C ARG A 68 -0.13 14.42 -14.03
N GLN A 69 1.17 14.56 -14.26
CA GLN A 69 1.73 14.69 -15.61
C GLN A 69 1.46 13.44 -16.46
N SER A 70 1.55 12.24 -15.88
CA SER A 70 1.25 11.01 -16.61
C SER A 70 -0.22 10.90 -17.03
N VAL A 71 -1.15 11.35 -16.17
CA VAL A 71 -2.59 11.36 -16.44
C VAL A 71 -2.94 12.41 -17.49
N GLU A 72 -2.46 13.64 -17.33
CA GLU A 72 -2.72 14.76 -18.25
C GLU A 72 -2.26 14.43 -19.67
N ARG A 73 -1.14 13.71 -19.81
CA ARG A 73 -0.53 13.39 -21.10
C ARG A 73 -0.93 12.01 -21.64
N ALA A 74 -1.75 11.24 -20.92
CA ALA A 74 -2.20 9.91 -21.36
C ALA A 74 -2.98 9.97 -22.69
N GLY A 75 -3.70 11.07 -22.95
CA GLY A 75 -4.44 11.29 -24.20
C GLY A 75 -3.52 11.42 -25.43
N ASP A 76 -2.32 12.00 -25.26
CA ASP A 76 -1.34 12.21 -26.33
C ASP A 76 -0.35 11.04 -26.47
N CYS A 77 -0.52 9.99 -25.67
CA CYS A 77 0.36 8.83 -25.65
C CYS A 77 0.18 7.98 -26.93
N PRO A 78 1.27 7.65 -27.66
CA PRO A 78 1.19 6.74 -28.81
C PRO A 78 0.51 5.41 -28.45
N PRO A 79 -0.37 4.85 -29.30
CA PRO A 79 -1.13 3.63 -28.97
C PRO A 79 -0.28 2.46 -28.47
N ARG A 80 0.92 2.30 -29.03
CA ARG A 80 1.88 1.24 -28.63
C ARG A 80 2.41 1.37 -27.20
N LEU A 81 2.43 2.58 -26.63
CA LEU A 81 2.94 2.86 -25.28
C LEU A 81 1.82 3.01 -24.25
N ARG A 82 0.58 3.25 -24.72
CA ARG A 82 -0.54 3.58 -23.85
C ARG A 82 -0.83 2.52 -22.78
N PRO A 83 -0.86 1.20 -23.07
CA PRO A 83 -1.08 0.20 -22.02
C PRO A 83 0.01 0.23 -20.93
N GLN A 84 1.28 0.35 -21.33
CA GLN A 84 2.42 0.39 -20.38
C GLN A 84 2.38 1.66 -19.52
N LEU A 85 2.10 2.82 -20.12
CA LEU A 85 1.91 4.08 -19.38
C LEU A 85 0.77 3.95 -18.37
N LEU A 86 -0.40 3.46 -18.80
CA LEU A 86 -1.56 3.32 -17.92
C LEU A 86 -1.30 2.33 -16.78
N ALA A 87 -0.69 1.18 -17.04
CA ALA A 87 -0.29 0.24 -15.98
C ALA A 87 0.70 0.88 -15.00
N ALA A 88 1.68 1.66 -15.47
CA ALA A 88 2.62 2.40 -14.63
C ALA A 88 1.91 3.47 -13.78
N THR A 89 1.08 4.30 -14.41
CA THR A 89 0.29 5.36 -13.78
C THR A 89 -0.65 4.78 -12.72
N GLY A 90 -1.31 3.67 -13.03
CA GLY A 90 -2.23 2.99 -12.12
C GLY A 90 -1.53 2.42 -10.89
N ARG A 91 -0.34 1.81 -11.06
CA ARG A 91 0.50 1.33 -9.94
C ARG A 91 1.00 2.48 -9.05
N LEU A 92 1.38 3.60 -9.66
CA LEU A 92 1.77 4.81 -8.93
C LEU A 92 0.58 5.38 -8.14
N ALA A 93 -0.60 5.47 -8.77
CA ALA A 93 -1.83 5.93 -8.13
C ALA A 93 -2.23 5.03 -6.96
N LEU A 94 -2.16 3.69 -7.13
CA LEU A 94 -2.44 2.75 -6.05
C LEU A 94 -1.49 2.94 -4.86
N THR A 95 -0.18 3.11 -5.13
CA THR A 95 0.83 3.31 -4.09
C THR A 95 0.60 4.62 -3.34
N LEU A 96 0.35 5.73 -4.05
CA LEU A 96 -0.02 7.00 -3.44
C LEU A 96 -1.32 6.88 -2.64
N GLY A 97 -2.34 6.21 -3.18
CA GLY A 97 -3.63 5.99 -2.53
C GLY A 97 -3.49 5.22 -1.23
N SER A 98 -2.68 4.15 -1.22
CA SER A 98 -2.38 3.40 0.00
C SER A 98 -1.69 4.25 1.07
N ASN A 99 -0.78 5.15 0.67
CA ASN A 99 -0.12 6.05 1.59
C ASN A 99 -1.08 7.10 2.18
N ARG A 100 -2.00 7.64 1.35
CA ARG A 100 -3.05 8.56 1.81
C ARG A 100 -4.02 7.88 2.75
N PHE A 101 -4.38 6.63 2.47
CA PHE A 101 -5.21 5.81 3.35
C PHE A 101 -4.58 5.67 4.73
N ASP A 102 -3.29 5.30 4.80
CA ASP A 102 -2.56 5.18 6.07
C ASP A 102 -2.38 6.52 6.80
N GLN A 103 -2.46 7.64 6.09
CA GLN A 103 -2.44 9.00 6.66
C GLN A 103 -3.84 9.48 7.09
N PHE A 104 -4.87 8.66 6.97
CA PHE A 104 -6.28 9.01 7.23
C PHE A 104 -6.85 10.07 6.27
N ASP A 105 -6.19 10.31 5.14
CA ASP A 105 -6.71 11.14 4.04
C ASP A 105 -7.56 10.26 3.10
N HIS A 106 -8.75 9.88 3.60
CA HIS A 106 -9.62 8.93 2.92
C HIS A 106 -10.21 9.47 1.61
N ASP A 107 -10.39 10.79 1.50
CA ASP A 107 -10.89 11.43 0.27
C ASP A 107 -9.83 11.39 -0.85
N ALA A 108 -8.58 11.72 -0.53
CA ALA A 108 -7.49 11.58 -1.49
C ALA A 108 -7.26 10.10 -1.86
N ALA A 109 -7.30 9.19 -0.87
CA ALA A 109 -7.16 7.76 -1.11
C ALA A 109 -8.24 7.25 -2.08
N LYS A 110 -9.51 7.59 -1.84
CA LYS A 110 -10.63 7.23 -2.73
C LYS A 110 -10.42 7.73 -4.15
N THR A 111 -9.99 8.98 -4.30
CA THR A 111 -9.71 9.57 -5.62
C THR A 111 -8.60 8.82 -6.34
N LEU A 112 -7.50 8.53 -5.65
CA LEU A 112 -6.35 7.81 -6.20
C LEU A 112 -6.67 6.36 -6.55
N PHE A 113 -7.50 5.66 -5.76
CA PHE A 113 -8.02 4.35 -6.13
C PHE A 113 -8.92 4.41 -7.37
N GLY A 114 -9.68 5.50 -7.55
CA GLY A 114 -10.42 5.78 -8.78
C GLY A 114 -9.50 5.83 -10.01
N VAL A 115 -8.45 6.64 -9.96
CA VAL A 115 -7.43 6.72 -11.03
C VAL A 115 -6.81 5.35 -11.31
N ALA A 116 -6.39 4.64 -10.25
CA ALA A 116 -5.81 3.30 -10.39
C ALA A 116 -6.77 2.32 -11.06
N THR A 117 -8.08 2.40 -10.79
CA THR A 117 -9.10 1.55 -11.42
C THR A 117 -9.18 1.78 -12.92
N THR A 118 -9.37 3.04 -13.32
CA THR A 118 -9.50 3.39 -14.73
C THR A 118 -8.26 2.97 -15.50
N CYS A 119 -7.07 3.25 -14.96
CA CYS A 119 -5.82 2.82 -15.56
C CYS A 119 -5.70 1.30 -15.66
N ALA A 120 -6.10 0.55 -14.63
CA ALA A 120 -6.00 -0.91 -14.62
C ALA A 120 -6.98 -1.57 -15.60
N GLU A 121 -8.18 -1.03 -15.74
CA GLU A 121 -9.18 -1.49 -16.70
C GLU A 121 -8.75 -1.20 -18.14
N GLU A 122 -8.27 0.02 -18.42
CA GLU A 122 -7.79 0.37 -19.78
C GLU A 122 -6.50 -0.36 -20.16
N ALA A 123 -5.65 -0.72 -19.20
CA ALA A 123 -4.43 -1.48 -19.42
C ALA A 123 -4.62 -3.00 -19.42
N ASP A 124 -5.83 -3.48 -19.10
CA ASP A 124 -6.14 -4.90 -18.86
C ASP A 124 -5.21 -5.57 -17.82
N ASP A 125 -4.80 -4.82 -16.79
CA ASP A 125 -3.92 -5.30 -15.71
C ASP A 125 -4.77 -5.85 -14.55
N TRP A 126 -5.03 -7.15 -14.60
CA TRP A 126 -5.88 -7.83 -13.60
C TRP A 126 -5.32 -7.80 -12.19
N VAL A 127 -3.99 -7.89 -12.04
CA VAL A 127 -3.32 -7.87 -10.73
C VAL A 127 -3.55 -6.50 -10.10
N LEU A 128 -3.50 -5.43 -10.91
CA LEU A 128 -3.74 -4.07 -10.46
C LEU A 128 -5.19 -3.90 -10.08
N ARG A 129 -6.13 -4.45 -10.88
CA ARG A 129 -7.56 -4.47 -10.56
C ARG A 129 -7.81 -5.16 -9.22
N ALA A 130 -7.26 -6.35 -8.99
CA ALA A 130 -7.39 -7.08 -7.73
C ALA A 130 -6.80 -6.30 -6.55
N SER A 131 -5.61 -5.73 -6.74
CA SER A 131 -4.95 -4.92 -5.73
C SER A 131 -5.76 -3.67 -5.34
N VAL A 132 -6.37 -2.99 -6.31
CA VAL A 132 -7.29 -1.86 -6.06
C VAL A 132 -8.50 -2.33 -5.27
N MET A 133 -9.08 -3.49 -5.59
CA MET A 133 -10.21 -4.04 -4.86
C MET A 133 -9.86 -4.38 -3.41
N ASN A 134 -8.66 -4.89 -3.13
CA ASN A 134 -8.20 -5.11 -1.74
C ASN A 134 -8.17 -3.82 -0.93
N TRP A 135 -7.63 -2.74 -1.50
CA TRP A 135 -7.56 -1.44 -0.82
C TRP A 135 -8.94 -0.80 -0.65
N ARG A 136 -9.84 -0.97 -1.62
CA ARG A 136 -11.25 -0.57 -1.47
C ARG A 136 -11.96 -1.36 -0.39
N ALA A 137 -11.76 -2.67 -0.32
CA ALA A 137 -12.33 -3.52 0.72
C ALA A 137 -11.94 -3.02 2.11
N ARG A 138 -10.66 -2.70 2.31
CA ARG A 138 -10.15 -2.11 3.56
C ARG A 138 -10.79 -0.75 3.86
N ALA A 139 -10.93 0.11 2.86
CA ALA A 139 -11.58 1.40 3.04
C ALA A 139 -13.06 1.28 3.41
N TYR A 140 -13.79 0.38 2.77
CA TYR A 140 -15.18 0.10 3.10
C TYR A 140 -15.33 -0.53 4.49
N ALA A 141 -14.43 -1.46 4.85
CA ALA A 141 -14.44 -2.10 6.17
C ALA A 141 -14.22 -1.09 7.30
N LEU A 142 -13.25 -0.18 7.14
CA LEU A 142 -12.99 0.91 8.09
C LEU A 142 -14.21 1.81 8.32
N LEU A 143 -15.02 2.02 7.27
CA LEU A 143 -16.25 2.81 7.33
C LEU A 143 -17.48 2.00 7.80
N GLY A 144 -17.31 0.73 8.19
CA GLY A 144 -18.41 -0.16 8.56
C GLY A 144 -19.35 -0.54 7.41
N GLN A 145 -18.93 -0.29 6.15
CA GLN A 145 -19.72 -0.57 4.95
C GLN A 145 -19.58 -2.03 4.54
N GLN A 146 -20.07 -2.93 5.39
CA GLN A 146 -19.90 -4.39 5.28
C GLN A 146 -20.19 -4.93 3.87
N ARG A 147 -21.34 -4.60 3.29
CA ARG A 147 -21.74 -5.11 1.96
C ARG A 147 -20.75 -4.69 0.86
N LEU A 148 -20.24 -3.47 0.91
CA LEU A 148 -19.29 -2.98 -0.10
C LEU A 148 -17.90 -3.58 0.11
N ALA A 149 -17.50 -3.78 1.37
CA ALA A 149 -16.25 -4.45 1.70
C ALA A 149 -16.23 -5.90 1.20
N LEU A 150 -17.29 -6.66 1.47
CA LEU A 150 -17.42 -8.05 0.99
C LEU A 150 -17.47 -8.12 -0.54
N ALA A 151 -18.27 -7.27 -1.19
CA ALA A 151 -18.32 -7.24 -2.65
C ALA A 151 -16.96 -6.92 -3.30
N ALA A 152 -16.13 -6.08 -2.65
CA ALA A 152 -14.78 -5.80 -3.11
C ALA A 152 -13.82 -6.99 -2.89
N VAL A 153 -13.96 -7.73 -1.79
CA VAL A 153 -13.23 -9.00 -1.59
C VAL A 153 -13.62 -10.02 -2.66
N ASP A 154 -14.92 -10.23 -2.88
CA ASP A 154 -15.41 -11.18 -3.90
C ASP A 154 -14.92 -10.82 -5.31
N ALA A 155 -14.90 -9.52 -5.65
CA ALA A 155 -14.36 -9.06 -6.92
C ALA A 155 -12.85 -9.32 -7.04
N SER A 156 -12.10 -9.16 -5.94
CA SER A 156 -10.67 -9.48 -5.91
C SER A 156 -10.43 -10.99 -6.07
N ASP A 157 -11.19 -11.83 -5.36
CA ASP A 157 -11.10 -13.29 -5.44
C ASP A 157 -11.43 -13.80 -6.86
N ALA A 158 -12.45 -13.23 -7.50
CA ALA A 158 -12.84 -13.57 -8.86
C ALA A 158 -11.74 -13.21 -9.88
N LEU A 159 -11.11 -12.04 -9.71
CA LEU A 159 -9.96 -11.65 -10.53
C LEU A 159 -8.79 -12.61 -10.29
N PHE A 160 -8.46 -12.93 -9.03
CA PHE A 160 -7.36 -13.83 -8.71
C PHE A 160 -7.55 -15.25 -9.27
N SER A 161 -8.78 -15.75 -9.27
CA SER A 161 -9.12 -17.11 -9.72
C SER A 161 -9.36 -17.23 -11.24
N SER A 162 -9.31 -16.12 -11.97
CA SER A 162 -9.58 -16.12 -13.42
C SER A 162 -8.38 -16.66 -14.21
N PRO A 163 -8.62 -17.39 -15.31
CA PRO A 163 -7.54 -17.89 -16.18
C PRO A 163 -7.02 -16.76 -17.06
N TRP A 164 -6.17 -15.91 -16.50
CA TRP A 164 -5.40 -14.94 -17.29
C TRP A 164 -4.44 -15.71 -18.20
N GLY A 165 -4.29 -15.26 -19.44
CA GLY A 165 -3.39 -15.91 -20.41
C GLY A 165 -1.92 -15.84 -19.98
N ASP A 166 -1.03 -16.35 -20.83
CA ASP A 166 0.41 -16.49 -20.53
C ASP A 166 1.18 -15.16 -20.33
N ASP A 167 0.57 -14.02 -20.66
CA ASP A 167 1.14 -12.68 -20.48
C ASP A 167 0.97 -12.19 -19.03
N GLU A 168 1.65 -12.85 -18.10
CA GLU A 168 1.67 -12.46 -16.70
C GLU A 168 2.41 -11.11 -16.50
N PRO A 169 1.80 -10.12 -15.80
CA PRO A 169 2.48 -8.87 -15.52
C PRO A 169 3.77 -9.10 -14.74
N ALA A 170 4.87 -8.43 -15.10
CA ALA A 170 6.17 -8.62 -14.45
C ALA A 170 6.18 -8.35 -12.93
N TRP A 171 5.18 -7.64 -12.41
CA TRP A 171 5.03 -7.37 -10.99
C TRP A 171 4.17 -8.40 -10.24
N LEU A 172 3.58 -9.37 -10.95
CA LEU A 172 2.89 -10.54 -10.40
C LEU A 172 3.77 -11.35 -9.43
N ALA A 173 5.10 -11.30 -9.61
CA ALA A 173 6.05 -11.94 -8.70
C ALA A 173 5.85 -11.56 -7.21
N TYR A 174 5.15 -10.44 -6.92
CA TYR A 174 4.82 -10.00 -5.57
C TYR A 174 3.38 -10.30 -5.13
N TYR A 175 2.51 -10.81 -6.02
CA TYR A 175 1.09 -11.02 -5.77
C TYR A 175 0.72 -12.50 -5.98
N ASP A 176 1.16 -13.32 -5.03
CA ASP A 176 0.86 -14.74 -4.94
C ASP A 176 -0.37 -15.01 -4.07
N GLU A 177 -0.78 -16.28 -3.96
CA GLU A 177 -1.91 -16.71 -3.13
C GLU A 177 -1.78 -16.24 -1.66
N PRO A 178 -0.63 -16.43 -0.98
CA PRO A 178 -0.42 -15.89 0.36
C PRO A 178 -0.61 -14.37 0.46
N GLN A 179 -0.10 -13.60 -0.50
CA GLN A 179 -0.28 -12.14 -0.52
C GLN A 179 -1.75 -11.76 -0.75
N HIS A 180 -2.44 -12.45 -1.66
CA HIS A 180 -3.86 -12.24 -1.93
C HIS A 180 -4.73 -12.50 -0.67
N HIS A 181 -4.50 -13.63 0.00
CA HIS A 181 -5.16 -13.97 1.27
C HIS A 181 -4.84 -12.96 2.38
N GLY A 182 -3.61 -12.47 2.46
CA GLY A 182 -3.21 -11.45 3.42
C GLY A 182 -3.96 -10.14 3.21
N ASP A 183 -3.97 -9.64 1.98
CA ASP A 183 -4.59 -8.35 1.64
C ASP A 183 -6.12 -8.35 1.82
N THR A 184 -6.79 -9.43 1.43
CA THR A 184 -8.24 -9.60 1.66
C THR A 184 -8.55 -9.85 3.14
N GLY A 185 -7.74 -10.66 3.83
CA GLY A 185 -7.86 -10.92 5.27
C GLY A 185 -7.75 -9.66 6.12
N HIS A 186 -6.98 -8.65 5.69
CA HIS A 186 -6.92 -7.35 6.36
C HIS A 186 -8.28 -6.64 6.41
N ALA A 187 -9.03 -6.63 5.31
CA ALA A 187 -10.36 -6.01 5.27
C ALA A 187 -11.37 -6.80 6.13
N LEU A 188 -11.35 -8.14 6.00
CA LEU A 188 -12.25 -9.01 6.75
C LEU A 188 -12.01 -8.94 8.26
N ARG A 189 -10.76 -8.76 8.70
CA ARG A 189 -10.43 -8.53 10.12
C ARG A 189 -11.16 -7.32 10.67
N ASP A 190 -11.13 -6.20 9.96
CA ASP A 190 -11.72 -4.96 10.46
C ASP A 190 -13.25 -5.09 10.57
N LEU A 191 -13.89 -5.80 9.63
CA LEU A 191 -15.31 -6.18 9.74
C LEU A 191 -15.58 -7.09 10.94
N ALA A 192 -14.74 -8.11 11.16
CA ALA A 192 -14.90 -9.05 12.26
C ALA A 192 -14.74 -8.38 13.63
N ILE A 193 -13.75 -7.50 13.78
CA ILE A 193 -13.55 -6.68 14.99
C ILE A 193 -14.76 -5.77 15.25
N ALA A 194 -15.39 -5.25 14.19
CA ALA A 194 -16.60 -4.45 14.29
C ALA A 194 -17.88 -5.28 14.57
N GLY A 195 -17.78 -6.62 14.67
CA GLY A 195 -18.93 -7.51 14.85
C GLY A 195 -19.80 -7.66 13.60
N LEU A 196 -19.28 -7.26 12.43
CA LEU A 196 -19.97 -7.30 11.15
C LEU A 196 -19.65 -8.57 10.35
N LEU A 197 -18.77 -9.45 10.86
CA LEU A 197 -18.40 -10.70 10.20
C LEU A 197 -18.00 -11.75 11.26
N PRO A 198 -18.29 -13.05 11.05
CA PRO A 198 -17.69 -14.10 11.86
C PRO A 198 -16.15 -14.04 11.83
N PRO A 199 -15.46 -14.05 12.99
CA PRO A 199 -14.01 -13.97 13.07
C PRO A 199 -13.26 -15.03 12.26
N ASP A 200 -13.83 -16.24 12.16
CA ASP A 200 -13.18 -17.37 11.50
C ASP A 200 -12.89 -17.11 10.02
N GLN A 201 -13.74 -16.34 9.33
CA GLN A 201 -13.52 -16.02 7.91
C GLN A 201 -12.27 -15.15 7.71
N ALA A 202 -12.07 -14.16 8.59
CA ALA A 202 -10.87 -13.32 8.57
C ALA A 202 -9.64 -14.11 9.06
N ALA A 203 -9.81 -14.94 10.09
CA ALA A 203 -8.73 -15.74 10.66
C ALA A 203 -8.19 -16.76 9.64
N GLU A 204 -9.05 -17.42 8.87
CA GLU A 204 -8.65 -18.39 7.86
C GLU A 204 -7.76 -17.75 6.79
N ARG A 205 -8.20 -16.64 6.21
CA ARG A 205 -7.43 -15.88 5.21
C ARG A 205 -6.05 -15.47 5.75
N LEU A 206 -6.01 -14.95 6.98
CA LEU A 206 -4.74 -14.57 7.59
C LEU A 206 -3.85 -15.77 7.90
N ARG A 207 -4.40 -16.92 8.30
CA ARG A 207 -3.63 -18.16 8.50
C ARG A 207 -3.01 -18.65 7.21
N THR A 208 -3.75 -18.64 6.09
CA THR A 208 -3.20 -18.99 4.76
C THR A 208 -2.01 -18.11 4.42
N ALA A 209 -2.14 -16.79 4.60
CA ALA A 209 -1.06 -15.84 4.34
C ALA A 209 0.18 -16.13 5.20
N VAL A 210 -0.02 -16.37 6.50
CA VAL A 210 1.06 -16.65 7.45
C VAL A 210 1.79 -17.95 7.11
N ALA A 211 1.06 -19.00 6.75
CA ALA A 211 1.63 -20.30 6.43
C ALA A 211 2.35 -20.33 5.06
N GLY A 212 1.85 -19.57 4.08
CA GLY A 212 2.31 -19.68 2.70
C GLY A 212 3.39 -18.68 2.28
N HIS A 213 3.57 -17.55 2.96
CA HIS A 213 4.60 -16.58 2.56
C HIS A 213 5.99 -17.20 2.62
N PRO A 214 6.84 -17.14 1.58
CA PRO A 214 8.24 -17.54 1.67
C PRO A 214 9.10 -16.47 2.38
N ASP A 215 10.35 -16.78 2.71
CA ASP A 215 11.22 -15.91 3.50
C ASP A 215 11.52 -14.55 2.84
N ALA A 216 11.32 -14.42 1.53
CA ALA A 216 11.38 -13.15 0.83
C ALA A 216 10.27 -12.16 1.28
N PHE A 217 9.16 -12.66 1.84
CA PHE A 217 7.99 -11.89 2.23
C PHE A 217 7.86 -11.68 3.75
N ARG A 218 8.96 -11.71 4.50
CA ARG A 218 8.98 -11.48 5.98
C ARG A 218 8.15 -10.28 6.43
N ARG A 219 8.16 -9.18 5.67
CA ARG A 219 7.34 -7.99 5.96
C ARG A 219 5.84 -8.28 5.88
N SER A 220 5.38 -8.88 4.78
CA SER A 220 3.96 -9.22 4.61
C SER A 220 3.52 -10.24 5.65
N ARG A 221 4.35 -11.25 5.92
CA ARG A 221 4.11 -12.23 6.99
C ARG A 221 3.93 -11.55 8.35
N ALA A 222 4.83 -10.63 8.72
CA ALA A 222 4.75 -9.88 9.98
C ALA A 222 3.44 -9.07 10.12
N MET A 223 3.00 -8.44 9.03
CA MET A 223 1.75 -7.69 8.97
C MET A 223 0.52 -8.61 9.15
N SER A 224 0.49 -9.75 8.46
CA SER A 224 -0.62 -10.72 8.54
C SER A 224 -0.71 -11.37 9.92
N VAL A 225 0.43 -11.75 10.52
CA VAL A 225 0.45 -12.28 11.90
C VAL A 225 -0.07 -11.24 12.88
N SER A 226 0.47 -10.03 12.89
CA SER A 226 0.10 -9.00 13.87
C SER A 226 -1.42 -8.77 13.86
N ARG A 227 -2.00 -8.80 12.66
CA ARG A 227 -3.44 -8.69 12.45
C ARG A 227 -4.21 -9.93 12.91
N LEU A 228 -3.72 -11.13 12.63
CA LEU A 228 -4.32 -12.39 13.12
C LEU A 228 -4.31 -12.46 14.66
N ALA A 229 -3.17 -12.19 15.28
CA ALA A 229 -3.04 -12.17 16.74
C ALA A 229 -3.98 -11.15 17.37
N THR A 230 -4.09 -9.95 16.78
CA THR A 230 -5.05 -8.95 17.25
C THR A 230 -6.49 -9.40 17.08
N LEU A 231 -6.84 -10.01 15.94
CA LEU A 231 -8.18 -10.53 15.70
C LEU A 231 -8.56 -11.53 16.78
N LEU A 232 -7.75 -12.58 16.96
CA LEU A 232 -7.97 -13.63 17.97
C LEU A 232 -8.14 -13.04 19.36
N LEU A 233 -7.28 -12.09 19.73
CA LEU A 233 -7.32 -11.46 21.03
C LEU A 233 -8.62 -10.68 21.26
N VAL A 234 -9.05 -9.88 20.28
CA VAL A 234 -10.27 -9.07 20.38
C VAL A 234 -11.52 -9.93 20.37
N THR A 235 -11.49 -11.07 19.67
CA THR A 235 -12.65 -11.96 19.50
C THR A 235 -12.72 -13.08 20.54
N GLY A 236 -11.87 -13.04 21.58
CA GLY A 236 -11.99 -13.89 22.77
C GLY A 236 -11.06 -15.09 22.85
N ASP A 237 -10.04 -15.19 22.00
CA ASP A 237 -8.97 -16.20 22.05
C ASP A 237 -7.60 -15.59 22.40
N PRO A 238 -7.38 -15.20 23.67
CA PRO A 238 -6.10 -14.61 24.09
C PRO A 238 -4.93 -15.60 24.08
N GLN A 239 -5.20 -16.92 24.23
CA GLN A 239 -4.14 -17.93 24.23
C GLN A 239 -3.63 -18.15 22.80
N GLY A 240 -4.53 -18.38 21.84
CA GLY A 240 -4.18 -18.49 20.43
C GLY A 240 -3.49 -17.23 19.90
N ALA A 241 -3.95 -16.05 20.31
CA ALA A 241 -3.30 -14.79 19.97
C ALA A 241 -1.82 -14.73 20.39
N MET A 242 -1.50 -15.17 21.61
CA MET A 242 -0.12 -15.17 22.12
C MET A 242 0.75 -16.21 21.41
N ILE A 243 0.22 -17.40 21.15
CA ILE A 243 0.93 -18.46 20.41
C ILE A 243 1.31 -17.95 19.01
N VAL A 244 0.34 -17.40 18.27
CA VAL A 244 0.57 -16.87 16.93
C VAL A 244 1.59 -15.72 16.96
N ALA A 245 1.47 -14.80 17.91
CA ALA A 245 2.39 -13.66 18.01
C ALA A 245 3.82 -14.09 18.34
N HIS A 246 4.00 -15.06 19.25
CA HIS A 246 5.32 -15.58 19.59
C HIS A 246 5.97 -16.29 18.41
N GLN A 247 5.27 -17.24 17.77
CA GLN A 247 5.79 -17.98 16.61
C GLN A 247 6.27 -17.03 15.51
N ALA A 248 5.48 -16.01 15.22
CA ALA A 248 5.84 -15.06 14.18
C ALA A 248 7.02 -14.15 14.52
N LEU A 249 7.18 -13.76 15.79
CA LEU A 249 8.35 -13.00 16.20
C LEU A 249 9.63 -13.85 16.11
N ASP A 250 9.52 -15.19 16.22
CA ASP A 250 10.63 -16.10 15.95
C ASP A 250 10.94 -16.16 14.45
N ASP A 251 9.91 -16.23 13.59
CA ASP A 251 10.08 -16.36 12.14
C ASP A 251 10.52 -15.06 11.43
N VAL A 252 10.02 -13.91 11.89
CA VAL A 252 10.25 -12.61 11.23
C VAL A 252 11.62 -12.02 11.60
N GLY A 253 12.11 -12.30 12.80
CA GLY A 253 13.32 -11.68 13.34
C GLY A 253 13.20 -10.15 13.40
N GLN A 254 14.20 -9.43 12.89
CA GLN A 254 14.23 -7.96 12.91
C GLN A 254 13.27 -7.35 11.88
N VAL A 255 12.44 -6.41 12.34
CA VAL A 255 11.43 -5.71 11.55
C VAL A 255 11.91 -4.31 11.17
N HIS A 256 12.33 -4.14 9.91
CA HIS A 256 12.73 -2.84 9.38
C HIS A 256 11.56 -2.01 8.82
N SER A 257 10.38 -2.61 8.69
CA SER A 257 9.20 -1.93 8.15
C SER A 257 8.43 -1.18 9.22
N ARG A 258 8.22 0.13 9.04
CA ARG A 258 7.42 0.96 9.95
C ARG A 258 5.98 0.48 10.09
N ARG A 259 5.33 0.00 9.01
CA ARG A 259 3.95 -0.52 9.07
C ARG A 259 3.88 -1.79 9.92
N ALA A 260 4.74 -2.76 9.64
CA ALA A 260 4.79 -4.00 10.42
C ALA A 260 5.09 -3.73 11.91
N ALA A 261 6.03 -2.81 12.21
CA ALA A 261 6.31 -2.40 13.58
C ALA A 261 5.12 -1.68 14.25
N SER A 262 4.33 -0.93 13.48
CA SER A 262 3.10 -0.29 13.95
C SER A 262 2.02 -1.32 14.27
N ASP A 263 1.83 -2.34 13.43
CA ASP A 263 0.85 -3.41 13.64
C ASP A 263 1.21 -4.25 14.89
N LEU A 264 2.49 -4.59 15.07
CA LEU A 264 2.97 -5.24 16.30
C LEU A 264 2.74 -4.35 17.54
N GLY A 265 3.00 -3.06 17.41
CA GLY A 265 2.74 -2.09 18.47
C GLY A 265 1.25 -1.97 18.82
N GLU A 266 0.36 -2.00 17.82
CA GLU A 266 -1.09 -2.05 18.01
C GLU A 266 -1.49 -3.28 18.82
N PHE A 267 -1.02 -4.46 18.40
CA PHE A 267 -1.27 -5.71 19.10
C PHE A 267 -0.83 -5.63 20.58
N ALA A 268 0.39 -5.16 20.85
CA ALA A 268 0.90 -5.01 22.22
C ALA A 268 0.05 -4.06 23.08
N ARG A 269 -0.43 -2.94 22.53
CA ARG A 269 -1.33 -2.02 23.24
C ARG A 269 -2.67 -2.69 23.56
N ILE A 270 -3.25 -3.43 22.60
CA ILE A 270 -4.53 -4.11 22.79
C ILE A 270 -4.38 -5.24 23.83
N ALA A 271 -3.31 -6.04 23.76
CA ALA A 271 -2.98 -7.06 24.77
C ALA A 271 -2.88 -6.46 26.18
N THR A 272 -2.23 -5.31 26.31
CA THR A 272 -2.13 -4.57 27.58
C THR A 272 -3.49 -4.11 28.08
N ARG A 273 -4.29 -3.48 27.21
CA ARG A 273 -5.63 -3.00 27.55
C ARG A 273 -6.55 -4.14 28.00
N LEU A 274 -6.48 -5.29 27.34
CA LEU A 274 -7.29 -6.46 27.64
C LEU A 274 -6.69 -7.36 28.73
N ARG A 275 -5.53 -7.00 29.31
CA ARG A 275 -4.82 -7.76 30.33
C ARG A 275 -4.57 -9.21 29.92
N ALA A 276 -4.18 -9.41 28.67
CA ALA A 276 -3.91 -10.74 28.13
C ALA A 276 -2.73 -11.42 28.87
N PRO A 277 -2.78 -12.74 29.11
CA PRO A 277 -1.67 -13.46 29.73
C PRO A 277 -0.37 -13.29 28.94
N GLY A 278 0.78 -13.15 29.61
CA GLY A 278 2.08 -13.04 28.92
C GLY A 278 2.37 -11.70 28.23
N THR A 279 1.52 -10.68 28.40
CA THR A 279 1.67 -9.37 27.74
C THR A 279 3.04 -8.69 28.00
N ALA A 280 3.64 -8.88 29.18
CA ALA A 280 4.95 -8.30 29.46
C ALA A 280 6.03 -8.89 28.54
N ALA A 281 6.08 -10.23 28.43
CA ALA A 281 7.06 -10.93 27.61
C ALA A 281 6.91 -10.61 26.11
N ILE A 282 5.67 -10.52 25.61
CA ILE A 282 5.44 -10.22 24.20
C ILE A 282 5.83 -8.78 23.84
N ARG A 283 5.59 -7.81 24.75
CA ARG A 283 6.00 -6.42 24.54
C ARG A 283 7.51 -6.29 24.45
N ASP A 284 8.24 -6.99 25.32
CA ASP A 284 9.70 -6.94 25.34
C ASP A 284 10.29 -7.56 24.05
N ARG A 285 9.69 -8.65 23.54
CA ARG A 285 10.06 -9.23 22.24
C ARG A 285 9.75 -8.29 21.07
N ILE A 286 8.61 -7.61 21.08
CA ILE A 286 8.24 -6.63 20.03
C ILE A 286 9.20 -5.44 20.03
N ALA A 287 9.62 -4.95 21.20
CA ALA A 287 10.63 -3.88 21.31
C ALA A 287 11.96 -4.32 20.68
N ALA A 288 12.43 -5.52 21.05
CA ALA A 288 13.65 -6.10 20.51
C ALA A 288 13.59 -6.32 18.99
N ALA A 289 12.47 -6.79 18.46
CA ALA A 289 12.27 -7.01 17.03
C ALA A 289 12.17 -5.70 16.22
N ALA A 290 11.67 -4.61 16.83
CA ALA A 290 11.57 -3.30 16.21
C ALA A 290 12.86 -2.46 16.33
N GLY A 291 13.92 -2.99 16.96
CA GLY A 291 15.18 -2.30 17.18
C GLY A 291 15.07 -1.06 18.08
N ARG A 292 14.23 -1.12 19.12
CA ARG A 292 14.06 -0.06 20.12
C ARG A 292 14.47 -0.51 21.52
#